data_AF-A0AAV4LDW8-F1
#
_entry.id   AF-A0AAV4LDW8-F1
#
_cell.length_a   1.000
_cell.length_b   1.000
_cell.length_c   1.000
_cell.angle_alpha   90.00
_cell.angle_beta   90.00
_cell.angle_gamma   90.00
#
_symmetry.space_group_name_H-M   'P 1'
#
loop_
_entity.id
_entity.type
_entity.pdbx_description
1 polymer ?
#
loop_
_entity_poly.entity_id
_entity_poly.type
_entity_poly.pdbx_seq_one_letter_code
_entity_poly.pdbx_strand_id
1 'polypeptide(L)'
;MSSQEIGALLRMCRERKGFSQSAIASQLYINRSTVSRIENGHEIPSIDLVMRWAEITDSREFIAMALVGNEAWKRMIAFETVFTQMKAMFTSIA
;
A
#
# COMPACT_ATOMS: atom_id res chain seq x y z
N MET A 1 -1.78 3.88 14.98
CA MET A 1 -2.22 3.45 13.64
C MET A 1 -3.28 2.37 13.81
N SER A 2 -4.48 2.57 13.28
CA SER A 2 -5.57 1.58 13.32
C SER A 2 -5.38 0.47 12.27
N SER A 3 -6.19 -0.59 12.35
CA SER A 3 -6.20 -1.66 11.33
C SER A 3 -6.61 -1.13 9.95
N GLN A 4 -7.51 -0.15 9.90
CA GLN A 4 -7.91 0.51 8.65
C GLN A 4 -6.78 1.33 8.06
N GLU A 5 -6.04 2.08 8.89
CA GLU A 5 -4.92 2.90 8.43
C GLU A 5 -3.78 2.04 7.86
N ILE A 6 -3.41 0.96 8.55
CA ILE A 6 -2.36 0.06 8.05
C ILE A 6 -2.81 -0.70 6.80
N GLY A 7 -4.07 -1.13 6.74
CA GLY A 7 -4.65 -1.78 5.57
C GLY A 7 -4.59 -0.89 4.33
N ALA A 8 -4.99 0.38 4.48
CA ALA A 8 -4.94 1.37 3.42
C ALA A 8 -3.49 1.66 2.95
N LEU A 9 -2.56 1.76 3.89
CA LEU A 9 -1.13 1.96 3.59
C LEU A 9 -0.56 0.78 2.78
N LEU A 10 -0.81 -0.46 3.20
CA LEU A 10 -0.32 -1.66 2.51
C LEU A 10 -0.94 -1.81 1.12
N ARG A 11 -2.23 -1.47 0.98
CA ARG A 11 -2.92 -1.41 -0.30
C ARG A 11 -2.27 -0.41 -1.25
N MET A 12 -1.99 0.81 -0.78
CA MET A 12 -1.32 1.83 -1.59
C MET A 12 0.06 1.32 -2.07
N CYS A 13 0.85 0.75 -1.17
CA CYS A 13 2.19 0.23 -1.52
C CYS A 13 2.08 -0.87 -2.61
N ARG A 14 1.11 -1.78 -2.48
CA ARG A 14 0.82 -2.80 -3.49
C ARG A 14 0.45 -2.20 -4.84
N GLU A 15 -0.49 -1.25 -4.86
CA GLU A 15 -0.99 -0.63 -6.09
C GLU A 15 0.09 0.18 -6.81
N ARG A 16 0.94 0.90 -6.07
CA ARG A 16 2.12 1.59 -6.62
C ARG A 16 3.10 0.65 -7.30
N LYS A 17 3.29 -0.55 -6.75
CA LYS A 17 4.13 -1.60 -7.35
C LYS A 17 3.47 -2.27 -8.57
N GLY A 18 2.20 -1.97 -8.85
CA GLY A 18 1.44 -2.56 -9.95
C GLY A 18 0.95 -3.99 -9.67
N PHE A 19 0.93 -4.41 -8.41
CA PHE A 19 0.53 -5.77 -8.05
C PHE A 19 -0.97 -5.88 -7.85
N SER A 20 -1.56 -6.98 -8.34
CA SER A 20 -2.88 -7.42 -7.92
C SER A 20 -2.81 -8.02 -6.51
N GLN A 21 -3.96 -8.15 -5.84
CA GLN A 21 -4.01 -8.82 -4.53
C GLN A 21 -3.53 -10.28 -4.61
N SER A 22 -3.80 -10.98 -5.71
CA SER A 22 -3.30 -12.34 -5.92
C SER A 22 -1.78 -12.36 -6.15
N ALA A 23 -1.24 -11.38 -6.88
CA ALA A 23 0.20 -11.30 -7.15
C ALA A 23 1.00 -11.12 -5.86
N ILE A 24 0.60 -10.19 -5.00
CA ILE A 24 1.31 -9.98 -3.73
C ILE A 24 1.10 -11.14 -2.75
N ALA A 25 -0.08 -11.76 -2.76
CA ALA A 25 -0.37 -12.92 -1.93
C ALA A 25 0.59 -14.07 -2.25
N SER A 26 0.85 -14.32 -3.54
CA SER A 26 1.85 -15.29 -3.99
C SER A 26 3.26 -14.95 -3.53
N GLN A 27 3.67 -13.68 -3.61
CA GLN A 27 5.00 -13.23 -3.14
C GLN A 27 5.17 -13.37 -1.62
N LEU A 28 4.09 -13.16 -0.86
CA LEU A 28 4.08 -13.24 0.60
C LEU A 28 3.82 -14.65 1.15
N TYR A 29 3.51 -15.60 0.26
CA TYR A 29 3.08 -16.96 0.61
C TYR A 29 1.86 -16.98 1.53
N ILE A 30 0.85 -16.17 1.21
CA ILE A 30 -0.43 -16.10 1.93
C ILE A 30 -1.61 -16.20 0.96
N ASN A 31 -2.82 -16.37 1.50
CA ASN A 31 -4.03 -16.37 0.68
C ASN A 31 -4.41 -14.95 0.23
N ARG A 32 -4.95 -14.82 -1.00
CA ARG A 32 -5.52 -13.56 -1.49
C ARG A 32 -6.63 -13.02 -0.57
N SER A 33 -7.40 -13.90 0.07
CA SER A 33 -8.41 -13.50 1.05
C SER A 33 -7.80 -12.85 2.29
N THR A 34 -6.62 -13.30 2.75
CA THR A 34 -5.85 -12.66 3.83
C THR A 34 -5.44 -11.24 3.42
N VAL A 35 -4.87 -11.08 2.22
CA VAL A 35 -4.56 -9.74 1.65
C VAL A 35 -5.81 -8.85 1.66
N SER A 36 -6.95 -9.34 1.18
CA SER A 36 -8.20 -8.58 1.17
C SER A 36 -8.68 -8.20 2.57
N ARG A 37 -8.57 -9.09 3.57
CA ARG A 37 -8.98 -8.77 4.94
C ARG A 37 -8.08 -7.70 5.57
N ILE A 38 -6.77 -7.81 5.36
CA ILE A 38 -5.79 -6.81 5.80
C ILE A 38 -6.06 -5.45 5.16
N GLU A 39 -6.19 -5.39 3.83
CA GLU A 39 -6.37 -4.13 3.10
C GLU A 39 -7.67 -3.40 3.45
N ASN A 40 -8.69 -4.13 3.91
CA ASN A 40 -9.96 -3.55 4.36
C ASN A 40 -10.03 -3.39 5.89
N GLY A 41 -8.93 -3.63 6.62
CA GLY A 41 -8.86 -3.45 8.07
C GLY A 41 -9.62 -4.49 8.90
N HIS A 42 -10.07 -5.59 8.28
CA HIS A 42 -10.73 -6.71 8.95
C HIS A 42 -9.75 -7.67 9.64
N GLU A 43 -8.45 -7.50 9.42
CA GLU A 43 -7.38 -8.29 10.03
C GLU A 43 -6.16 -7.41 10.27
N ILE A 44 -5.54 -7.56 11.44
CA ILE A 44 -4.30 -6.87 11.78
C ILE A 44 -3.13 -7.77 11.37
N PRO A 45 -2.26 -7.34 10.42
CA PRO A 45 -1.10 -8.12 10.03
C PRO A 45 -0.04 -8.12 11.14
N SER A 46 0.77 -9.18 11.23
CA SER A 46 1.96 -9.16 12.08
C SER A 46 3.02 -8.19 11.54
N ILE A 47 3.92 -7.74 12.42
CA ILE A 47 5.02 -6.86 12.01
C ILE A 47 5.89 -7.52 10.94
N ASP A 48 6.17 -8.82 11.03
CA ASP A 48 6.96 -9.54 10.02
C ASP A 48 6.28 -9.56 8.66
N LEU A 49 4.95 -9.66 8.63
CA LEU A 49 4.19 -9.61 7.39
C LEU A 49 4.25 -8.20 6.79
N VAL A 50 4.13 -7.16 7.62
CA VAL A 50 4.27 -5.75 7.19
C VAL A 50 5.65 -5.49 6.61
N MET A 51 6.72 -5.98 7.24
CA MET A 51 8.09 -5.78 6.77
C MET A 51 8.36 -6.49 5.43
N ARG A 52 7.93 -7.75 5.29
CA ARG A 52 8.03 -8.48 4.02
C ARG A 52 7.22 -7.81 2.91
N TRP A 53 6.03 -7.31 3.24
CA TRP A 53 5.21 -6.55 2.30
C TRP A 53 5.94 -5.31 1.81
N ALA A 54 6.54 -4.55 2.73
CA ALA A 54 7.32 -3.37 2.43
C ALA A 54 8.53 -3.66 1.53
N GLU A 55 9.20 -4.78 1.74
CA GLU A 55 10.32 -5.24 0.91
C GLU A 55 9.87 -5.54 -0.51
N ILE A 56 8.83 -6.36 -0.66
CA ILE A 56 8.31 -6.78 -1.97
C ILE A 56 7.77 -5.59 -2.79
N THR A 57 7.28 -4.55 -2.12
CA THR A 57 6.74 -3.35 -2.77
C THR A 57 7.72 -2.18 -2.83
N ASP A 58 8.99 -2.34 -2.44
CA ASP A 58 9.98 -1.25 -2.34
C ASP A 58 9.43 -0.04 -1.56
N SER A 59 8.90 -0.28 -0.37
CA SER A 59 8.12 0.67 0.42
C SER A 59 8.54 0.76 1.90
N ARG A 60 9.76 0.32 2.24
CA ARG A 60 10.28 0.35 3.63
C ARG A 60 10.23 1.75 4.23
N GLU A 61 10.57 2.77 3.45
CA GLU A 61 10.58 4.18 3.87
C GLU A 61 9.17 4.68 4.22
N PHE A 62 8.16 4.23 3.47
CA PHE A 62 6.76 4.60 3.72
C PHE A 62 6.21 3.98 5.01
N ILE A 63 6.57 2.72 5.28
CA ILE A 63 6.22 2.04 6.53
C ILE A 63 6.92 2.70 7.72
N ALA A 64 8.21 3.00 7.61
CA ALA A 64 8.95 3.70 8.66
C ALA A 64 8.32 5.07 8.96
N MET A 65 7.96 5.83 7.92
CA MET A 65 7.33 7.14 8.07
C MET A 65 5.96 7.07 8.75
N ALA A 66 5.15 6.06 8.44
CA ALA A 66 3.85 5.84 9.09
C ALA A 66 3.98 5.50 10.59
N LEU A 67 5.03 4.78 10.98
CA LEU A 67 5.28 4.41 12.37
C LEU A 67 5.79 5.57 13.24
N VAL A 68 6.48 6.54 12.65
CA VAL A 68 6.97 7.76 13.34
C VAL A 68 5.82 8.76 13.63
N GLY A 69 4.58 8.44 13.22
CA GLY A 69 3.38 9.17 13.61
C GLY A 69 3.18 10.49 12.86
N ASN A 70 3.88 10.70 11.75
CA ASN A 70 3.62 11.85 10.89
C ASN A 70 2.51 11.51 9.87
N GLU A 71 1.66 12.50 9.57
CA GLU A 71 0.61 12.37 8.56
C GLU A 71 1.15 12.58 7.13
N ALA A 72 2.47 12.50 6.92
CA ALA A 72 3.07 12.76 5.62
C ALA A 72 2.68 11.69 4.59
N TRP A 73 2.36 10.48 5.01
CA TRP A 73 1.87 9.43 4.11
C TRP A 73 0.48 9.77 3.55
N LYS A 74 -0.40 10.39 4.36
CA LYS A 74 -1.71 10.90 3.88
C LYS A 74 -1.51 12.01 2.84
N ARG A 75 -0.57 12.92 3.09
CA ARG A 75 -0.21 13.97 2.12
C ARG A 75 0.36 13.38 0.83
N MET A 76 1.19 12.35 0.94
CA MET A 76 1.77 11.68 -0.21
C MET A 76 0.72 10.91 -1.05
N ILE A 77 -0.29 10.29 -0.44
CA ILE A 77 -1.44 9.72 -1.15
C ILE A 77 -2.16 10.80 -1.97
N ALA A 78 -2.39 11.96 -1.37
CA ALA A 78 -3.03 13.08 -2.06
C ALA A 78 -2.18 13.53 -3.27
N PHE A 79 -0.86 13.64 -3.10
CA PHE A 79 0.06 13.97 -4.19
C PHE A 79 0.09 12.91 -5.31
N GLU A 80 0.11 11.62 -4.98
CA GLU A 80 0.03 10.54 -5.98
C GLU A 80 -1.24 10.57 -6.79
N THR A 81 -2.37 10.87 -6.13
CA THR A 81 -3.66 10.96 -6.81
C THR A 81 -3.64 12.08 -7.83
N VAL A 82 -3.13 13.26 -7.44
CA VAL A 82 -2.94 14.40 -8.35
C VAL A 82 -1.99 14.05 -9.49
N PHE A 83 -0.86 13.42 -9.19
CA PHE A 83 0.14 13.05 -10.20
C PHE A 83 -0.38 12.00 -11.20
N THR A 84 -1.13 11.01 -10.72
CA THR A 84 -1.76 9.99 -11.55
C THR A 84 -2.83 10.61 -12.46
N GLN A 85 -3.65 11.51 -11.94
CA GLN A 85 -4.61 12.27 -12.73
C GLN A 85 -3.92 13.15 -13.79
N MET A 86 -2.83 13.83 -13.42
CA MET A 86 -2.03 14.61 -14.36
C MET A 86 -1.48 13.73 -15.49
N LYS A 87 -0.87 12.58 -15.17
CA LYS A 87 -0.41 11.63 -16.19
C LYS A 87 -1.53 11.23 -17.13
N ALA A 88 -2.68 10.80 -16.60
CA ALA A 88 -3.83 10.40 -17.41
C ALA A 88 -4.34 11.53 -18.34
N MET A 89 -4.33 12.77 -17.85
CA MET A 89 -4.73 13.95 -18.62
C MET A 89 -3.80 14.17 -19.83
N PHE A 90 -2.48 14.06 -19.64
CA PHE A 90 -1.52 14.17 -20.75
C PHE A 90 -1.59 13.02 -21.74
N THR A 91 -1.84 11.79 -21.28
CA THR A 91 -2.00 10.63 -22.19
C THR A 91 -3.30 10.68 -23.00
N SER A 92 -4.31 11.43 -22.56
CA SER A 92 -5.59 11.58 -23.28
C SER A 92 -5.57 12.63 -24.40
N ILE A 93 -4.52 13.45 -24.45
CA ILE A 93 -4.35 14.55 -25.43
C ILE A 93 -3.37 14.17 -26.56
N ALA A 94 -2.63 13.05 -26.43
CA ALA A 94 -1.71 12.51 -27.43
C ALA A 94 -2.33 11.32 -28.18
#